data_AF-A0A9E0KPW3-F1
#
_entry.id   AF-A0A9E0KPW3-F1
#
_cell.length_a   1.000
_cell.length_b   1.000
_cell.length_c   1.000
_cell.angle_alpha   90.00
_cell.angle_beta   90.00
_cell.angle_gamma   90.00
#
_symmetry.space_group_name_H-M   'P 1'
#
loop_
_entity.id
_entity.type
_entity.pdbx_description
1 polymer ?
#
loop_
_entity_poly.entity_id
_entity_poly.type
_entity_poly.pdbx_seq_one_letter_code
_entity_poly.pdbx_strand_id
1 'polypeptide(L)'
;DPGKLDGEARLFSLAGAPGRIGFISSVSHPFCASCNRTRLTADGRLRLCLLSEKEVDLLTPLRAGATDNEMIDILREGIWWKPWGHQLDKDIIPMNRVMSEIGG
;
A
#
# COMPACT_ATOMS: atom_id res chain seq x y z
N ASP A 1 25.30 -12.31 7.58
CA ASP A 1 24.62 -12.13 6.29
C ASP A 1 23.34 -11.33 6.55
N PRO A 2 23.18 -10.10 6.01
CA PRO A 2 21.95 -9.31 6.15
C PRO A 2 20.74 -9.87 5.38
N GLY A 3 20.91 -11.01 4.69
CA GLY A 3 19.89 -11.64 3.86
C GLY A 3 19.74 -10.92 2.52
N LYS A 4 19.46 -11.69 1.46
CA LYS A 4 19.23 -11.14 0.11
C LYS A 4 17.84 -10.53 0.02
N LEU A 5 17.71 -9.30 -0.48
CA LEU A 5 16.40 -8.70 -0.76
C LEU A 5 15.72 -9.38 -1.96
N ASP A 6 14.45 -9.72 -1.79
CA ASP A 6 13.53 -10.19 -2.83
C ASP A 6 12.14 -9.59 -2.55
N GLY A 7 11.78 -8.57 -3.33
CA GLY A 7 10.66 -7.68 -3.00
C GLY A 7 10.86 -7.00 -1.64
N GLU A 8 9.83 -7.03 -0.80
CA GLU A 8 9.83 -6.48 0.56
C GLU A 8 10.47 -7.43 1.60
N ALA A 9 10.82 -8.66 1.21
CA ALA A 9 11.38 -9.67 2.10
C ALA A 9 12.91 -9.72 2.03
N ARG A 10 13.55 -9.99 3.17
CA ARG A 10 14.95 -10.41 3.23
C ARG A 10 15.01 -11.93 3.39
N LEU A 11 15.63 -12.59 2.42
CA LEU A 11 15.75 -14.05 2.36
C LEU A 11 17.02 -14.55 3.05
N PHE A 12 16.85 -15.63 3.81
CA PHE A 12 17.90 -16.35 4.51
C PHE A 12 17.87 -17.84 4.13
N SER A 13 19.04 -18.46 4.08
CA SER A 13 19.20 -19.89 3.83
C SER A 13 19.92 -20.53 5.01
N LEU A 14 19.43 -21.68 5.49
CA LEU A 14 20.13 -22.48 6.48
C LEU A 14 20.96 -23.56 5.77
N ALA A 15 22.19 -23.79 6.22
CA ALA A 15 23.05 -24.82 5.63
C ALA A 15 22.37 -26.19 5.68
N GLY A 16 22.30 -26.87 4.53
CA GLY A 16 21.65 -28.18 4.39
C GLY A 16 20.11 -28.15 4.32
N ALA A 17 19.45 -27.00 4.44
CA ALA A 17 18.00 -26.90 4.29
C ALA A 17 17.60 -26.87 2.80
N PRO A 18 16.47 -27.48 2.41
CA PRO A 18 16.00 -27.52 1.03
C PRO A 18 15.40 -26.19 0.53
N GLY A 19 15.27 -25.17 1.40
CA GLY A 19 14.54 -23.93 1.09
C GLY A 19 15.08 -22.70 1.82
N ARG A 20 14.36 -21.59 1.66
CA ARG A 20 14.70 -20.26 2.21
C ARG A 20 13.57 -19.74 3.08
N ILE A 21 13.92 -18.89 4.05
CA ILE A 21 12.97 -18.17 4.90
C ILE A 21 13.10 -16.67 4.59
N GLY A 22 11.97 -16.00 4.40
CA GLY A 22 11.91 -14.56 4.16
C GLY A 22 11.32 -13.80 5.35
N PHE A 23 11.97 -12.73 5.79
CA PHE A 23 11.44 -11.82 6.80
C PHE A 23 11.04 -10.49 6.17
N ILE A 24 9.80 -10.05 6.44
CA ILE A 24 9.29 -8.74 6.04
C ILE A 24 9.24 -7.87 7.30
N SER A 25 10.10 -6.86 7.36
CA SER A 25 10.25 -5.99 8.54
C SER A 25 9.42 -4.71 8.40
N SER A 26 8.09 -4.85 8.33
CA SER A 26 7.19 -3.73 8.04
C SER A 26 7.32 -2.55 9.02
N VAL A 27 7.64 -2.79 10.30
CA VAL A 27 7.76 -1.73 11.31
C VAL A 27 9.20 -1.28 11.50
N SER A 28 10.13 -2.20 11.76
CA SER A 28 11.52 -1.85 12.11
C SER A 28 12.36 -1.39 10.90
N HIS A 29 12.04 -1.85 9.70
CA HIS A 29 12.72 -1.47 8.46
C HIS A 29 11.70 -1.32 7.32
N PRO A 30 10.85 -0.28 7.36
CA PRO A 30 9.76 -0.12 6.41
C PRO A 30 10.29 0.09 4.98
N PHE A 31 9.52 -0.39 4.01
CA PHE A 31 9.82 -0.30 2.57
C PHE A 31 8.97 0.76 1.85
N CYS A 32 8.39 1.71 2.59
CA CYS A 32 7.49 2.70 2.03
C CYS A 32 8.15 3.59 0.96
N ALA A 33 9.44 3.89 1.11
CA ALA A 33 10.20 4.73 0.18
C ALA A 33 10.25 4.18 -1.26
N SER A 34 10.18 2.85 -1.43
CA SER A 34 10.13 2.18 -2.74
C SER A 34 8.73 1.66 -3.09
N CYS A 35 7.72 1.92 -2.25
CA CYS A 35 6.37 1.42 -2.45
C CYS A 35 5.64 2.20 -3.54
N ASN A 36 5.43 1.55 -4.69
CA ASN A 36 4.68 2.08 -5.84
C ASN A 36 3.23 1.57 -5.89
N ARG A 37 2.72 0.98 -4.80
CA ARG A 37 1.39 0.38 -4.75
C ARG A 37 0.32 1.38 -4.33
N THR A 38 -0.81 1.38 -5.03
CA THR A 38 -2.11 1.91 -4.60
C THR A 38 -3.14 0.78 -4.75
N ARG A 39 -4.33 0.96 -4.20
CA ARG A 39 -5.38 -0.07 -4.21
C ARG A 39 -6.71 0.53 -4.62
N LEU A 40 -7.42 -0.15 -5.52
CA LEU A 40 -8.82 0.11 -5.79
C LEU A 40 -9.66 -0.80 -4.88
N THR A 41 -10.51 -0.22 -4.04
CA THR A 41 -11.43 -0.96 -3.17
C THR A 41 -12.67 -1.42 -3.95
N ALA A 42 -13.39 -2.41 -3.41
CA ALA A 42 -14.60 -2.93 -4.05
C ALA A 42 -15.74 -1.90 -4.16
N ASP A 43 -15.78 -0.92 -3.26
CA ASP A 43 -16.69 0.24 -3.31
C ASP A 43 -16.16 1.39 -4.19
N GLY A 44 -15.09 1.14 -4.96
CA GLY A 44 -14.63 2.04 -6.02
C GLY A 44 -13.85 3.25 -5.52
N ARG A 45 -13.10 3.10 -4.42
CA ARG A 45 -12.19 4.12 -3.92
C ARG A 45 -10.73 3.78 -4.17
N LEU A 46 -9.93 4.79 -4.50
CA LEU A 46 -8.48 4.67 -4.56
C LEU A 46 -7.89 4.89 -3.16
N ARG A 47 -7.39 3.82 -2.56
CA ARG A 47 -6.64 3.85 -1.31
C ARG A 47 -5.14 3.97 -1.61
N LEU A 48 -4.52 5.03 -1.09
CA LEU A 48 -3.15 5.44 -1.46
C LEU A 48 -2.06 4.71 -0.67
N CYS A 49 -2.39 4.27 0.54
CA CYS A 49 -1.55 3.43 1.38
C CYS A 49 -2.46 2.45 2.12
N LEU A 50 -2.03 1.19 2.24
CA LEU A 50 -2.77 0.18 3.01
C LEU A 50 -3.02 0.63 4.45
N LEU A 51 -2.03 1.31 5.03
CA LEU A 51 -1.97 1.77 6.42
C LEU A 51 -2.18 3.31 6.53
N SER A 52 -3.13 3.84 5.75
CA SER A 52 -3.60 5.23 5.86
C SER A 52 -5.09 5.30 5.62
N GLU A 53 -5.78 6.21 6.29
CA GLU A 53 -7.23 6.39 6.16
C GLU A 53 -7.64 7.11 4.86
N LYS A 54 -6.68 7.75 4.18
CA LYS A 54 -6.98 8.62 3.04
C LYS A 54 -7.31 7.82 1.77
N GLU A 55 -8.48 8.11 1.22
CA GLU A 55 -9.04 7.49 0.02
C GLU A 55 -9.61 8.55 -0.92
N VAL A 56 -9.61 8.28 -2.22
CA VAL A 56 -10.19 9.13 -3.27
C VAL A 56 -11.38 8.40 -3.88
N ASP A 57 -12.54 9.06 -3.96
CA ASP A 57 -13.71 8.50 -4.63
C ASP A 57 -13.52 8.56 -6.15
N LEU A 58 -13.48 7.40 -6.80
CA LEU A 58 -13.39 7.30 -8.25
C LEU A 58 -14.73 6.88 -8.86
N LEU A 59 -15.61 6.24 -8.10
CA LEU A 59 -16.82 5.63 -8.61
C LEU A 59 -17.89 6.68 -8.92
N THR A 60 -18.05 7.68 -8.04
CA THR A 60 -19.02 8.76 -8.24
C THR A 60 -18.74 9.57 -9.52
N PRO A 61 -17.54 10.14 -9.74
CA PRO A 61 -17.26 10.90 -10.97
C PRO A 61 -17.37 10.02 -12.21
N LEU A 62 -16.88 8.78 -12.15
CA LEU A 62 -16.99 7.84 -13.28
C LEU A 62 -18.45 7.56 -13.66
N ARG A 63 -19.33 7.34 -12.67
CA ARG A 63 -20.77 7.13 -12.90
C ARG A 63 -21.50 8.40 -13.33
N ALA A 64 -20.97 9.57 -13.00
CA ALA A 64 -21.49 10.86 -13.48
C ALA A 64 -21.08 11.16 -14.93
N GLY A 65 -20.27 10.29 -15.57
CA GLY A 65 -19.83 10.46 -16.96
C GLY A 65 -18.56 11.28 -17.11
N ALA A 66 -17.71 11.36 -16.07
CA ALA A 66 -16.40 11.99 -16.18
C ALA A 66 -15.58 11.40 -17.34
N THR A 67 -14.92 12.28 -18.07
CA THR A 67 -13.99 11.94 -19.16
C THR A 67 -12.71 11.34 -18.62
N ASP A 68 -11.96 10.63 -19.47
CA ASP A 68 -10.65 10.08 -19.11
C ASP A 68 -9.68 11.15 -18.58
N ASN A 69 -9.70 12.36 -19.15
CA ASN A 69 -8.84 13.46 -18.69
C ASN A 69 -9.21 13.92 -17.26
N GLU A 70 -10.50 14.07 -16.97
CA GLU A 70 -10.96 14.40 -15.61
C GLU A 70 -10.60 13.29 -14.62
N MET A 71 -10.74 12.02 -15.02
CA MET A 71 -10.32 10.90 -14.18
C MET A 71 -8.80 10.89 -13.96
N ILE A 72 -7.99 11.18 -14.98
CA ILE A 72 -6.54 11.30 -14.85
C ILE A 72 -6.17 12.41 -13.88
N ASP A 73 -6.85 13.55 -13.91
CA ASP A 73 -6.57 14.66 -13.01
C ASP A 73 -6.93 14.31 -11.56
N ILE A 74 -8.09 13.69 -11.32
CA ILE A 74 -8.46 13.16 -9.99
C ILE A 74 -7.41 12.18 -9.47
N LEU A 75 -6.93 11.27 -10.32
CA LEU A 75 -5.89 10.30 -9.95
C LEU A 75 -4.58 11.01 -9.60
N ARG A 76 -4.12 11.95 -10.44
CA ARG A 76 -2.88 12.71 -10.23
C ARG A 76 -2.92 13.49 -8.92
N GLU A 77 -3.99 14.23 -8.69
CA GLU A 77 -4.22 14.96 -7.44
C GLU A 77 -4.27 14.01 -6.24
N GLY A 78 -4.97 12.89 -6.39
CA GLY A 78 -5.07 11.83 -5.40
C GLY A 78 -3.70 11.29 -4.96
N ILE A 79 -2.84 10.97 -5.92
CA ILE A 79 -1.53 10.34 -5.68
C ILE A 79 -0.62 11.22 -4.82
N TRP A 80 -0.71 12.54 -4.93
CA TRP A 80 0.07 13.46 -4.08
C TRP A 80 -0.25 13.36 -2.59
N TRP A 81 -1.41 12.80 -2.24
CA TRP A 81 -1.77 12.55 -0.85
C TRP A 81 -1.22 11.24 -0.29
N LYS A 82 -0.52 10.43 -1.09
CA LYS A 82 0.14 9.22 -0.62
C LYS A 82 1.17 9.61 0.45
N PRO A 83 1.08 9.07 1.68
CA PRO A 83 2.04 9.41 2.71
C PRO A 83 3.42 8.87 2.34
N TRP A 84 4.48 9.56 2.78
CA TRP A 84 5.86 9.09 2.61
C TRP A 84 6.06 7.71 3.25
N GLY A 85 5.47 7.48 4.41
CA GLY A 85 5.45 6.18 5.07
C GLY A 85 4.28 6.04 6.01
N HIS A 86 3.93 4.80 6.34
CA HIS A 86 3.03 4.54 7.46
C HIS A 86 3.72 4.93 8.78
N GLN A 87 2.93 5.09 9.84
CA GLN A 87 3.41 5.58 11.14
C GLN A 87 3.22 4.54 12.26
N LEU A 88 3.30 3.25 11.91
CA LEU A 88 3.18 2.15 12.87
C LEU A 88 4.27 2.17 13.95
N ASP A 89 5.45 2.71 13.65
CA ASP A 89 6.54 2.92 14.63
C ASP A 89 6.16 3.91 15.75
N LYS A 90 5.13 4.72 15.52
CA LYS A 90 4.59 5.71 16.46
C LYS A 90 3.23 5.30 17.01
N ASP A 91 2.84 4.04 16.84
CA ASP A 91 1.53 3.51 17.22
C ASP A 91 0.33 4.24 16.59
N ILE A 92 0.53 4.88 15.43
CA ILE A 92 -0.55 5.51 14.67
C ILE A 92 -1.12 4.47 13.70
N ILE A 93 -2.26 3.90 14.09
CA ILE A 93 -2.96 2.84 13.35
C ILE A 93 -4.24 3.41 12.74
N PRO A 94 -4.49 3.24 11.42
CA PRO A 94 -5.76 3.59 10.79
C PRO A 94 -6.91 2.78 11.37
N MET A 95 -8.01 3.44 11.73
CA MET A 95 -9.17 2.80 12.37
C MET A 95 -10.45 2.92 11.54
N ASN A 96 -10.39 3.61 10.38
CA ASN A 96 -11.56 3.87 9.56
C ASN A 96 -12.13 2.62 8.83
N ARG A 97 -11.30 1.64 8.48
CA ARG A 97 -11.67 0.40 7.78
C ARG A 97 -10.76 -0.74 8.17
N VAL A 98 -11.30 -1.95 8.28
CA VAL A 98 -10.50 -3.17 8.46
C VAL A 98 -9.98 -3.72 7.13
N MET A 99 -8.99 -4.60 7.20
CA MET A 99 -8.33 -5.23 6.06
C MET A 99 -9.32 -5.86 5.06
N SER A 100 -10.32 -6.59 5.56
CA SER A 100 -11.35 -7.22 4.74
C SER A 100 -12.20 -6.23 3.94
N GLU A 101 -12.39 -5.00 4.42
CA GLU A 101 -13.19 -3.97 3.73
C GLU A 101 -12.42 -3.30 2.60
N ILE A 102 -11.10 -3.31 2.65
CA ILE A 102 -10.24 -2.69 1.64
C ILE A 102 -9.74 -3.70 0.60
N GLY A 103 -10.20 -4.95 0.66
CA GLY A 103 -9.98 -5.99 -0.37
C GLY A 103 -9.10 -7.15 0.06
N GLY A 104 -8.73 -7.27 1.34
CA GLY A 104 -7.99 -8.41 1.86
C GLY A 104 -7.73 -8.23 3.32
#